data_AF-E9EFB7-F1
#
_entry.id   AF-E9EFB7-F1
#
_cell.length_a   1.000
_cell.length_b   1.000
_cell.length_c   1.000
_cell.angle_alpha   90.00
_cell.angle_beta   90.00
_cell.angle_gamma   90.00
#
_symmetry.space_group_name_H-M   'P 1'
#
loop_
_entity.id
_entity.type
_entity.pdbx_description
1 polymer ?
#
loop_
_entity_poly.entity_id
_entity_poly.type
_entity_poly.pdbx_seq_one_letter_code
_entity_poly.pdbx_strand_id
1 'polypeptide(L)' 'MGLVDAKNKVPQHQRFYQQAYKAHTRLWLIGTRSRWYMTPYLIVLWGGFGATMYAAGRKITGHNTWFGKD' A
#
# COMPACT_ATOMS: atom_id res chain seq x y z
N MET A 1 -33.27 5.80 4.64
CA MET A 1 -33.33 5.13 3.32
C MET A 1 -31.96 5.05 2.64
N GLY A 2 -30.91 4.55 3.32
CA GLY A 2 -29.53 4.54 2.78
C GLY A 2 -29.11 3.21 2.12
N LEU A 3 -29.82 2.13 2.44
CA LEU A 3 -29.58 0.78 1.91
C LEU A 3 -30.76 0.25 1.08
N VAL A 4 -31.98 0.74 1.36
CA VAL A 4 -33.21 0.41 0.63
C VAL A 4 -33.52 1.56 -0.33
N ASP A 5 -33.75 1.25 -1.61
CA ASP A 5 -33.92 2.19 -2.75
C ASP A 5 -32.73 3.13 -3.04
N ALA A 6 -31.51 2.72 -2.69
CA ALA A 6 -30.31 3.44 -3.10
C ALA A 6 -30.11 3.36 -4.63
N LYS A 7 -29.89 4.51 -5.28
CA LYS A 7 -29.59 4.55 -6.72
C LYS A 7 -28.39 3.67 -7.05
N ASN A 8 -28.54 2.78 -8.04
CA ASN A 8 -27.45 1.92 -8.50
C ASN A 8 -26.31 2.76 -9.11
N LYS A 9 -25.12 2.68 -8.49
CA LYS A 9 -23.89 3.35 -8.94
C LYS A 9 -22.91 2.41 -9.66
N VAL A 10 -23.22 1.11 -9.75
CA VAL A 10 -22.32 0.10 -10.33
C VAL A 10 -21.91 0.46 -11.76
N PRO A 11 -22.80 0.85 -12.69
CA PRO A 11 -22.39 1.18 -14.05
C PRO A 11 -21.44 2.39 -14.12
N GLN A 12 -21.58 3.35 -13.20
CA GLN A 12 -20.71 4.53 -13.12
C GLN A 12 -19.31 4.13 -12.68
N HIS A 13 -19.21 3.28 -11.65
CA HIS A 13 -17.93 2.74 -11.18
C HIS A 13 -17.29 1.85 -12.25
N GLN A 14 -18.05 0.98 -12.92
CA GLN A 14 -17.53 0.13 -13.99
C GLN A 14 -16.88 0.97 -15.11
N ARG A 15 -17.56 2.01 -15.60
CA ARG A 15 -16.99 2.92 -16.62
C ARG A 15 -15.70 3.59 -16.13
N PHE A 16 -15.70 4.11 -14.91
CA PHE A 16 -14.55 4.76 -14.30
C PHE A 16 -13.32 3.82 -14.20
N TYR A 17 -13.52 2.63 -13.62
CA TYR A 17 -12.43 1.66 -13.45
C TYR A 17 -11.96 1.08 -14.79
N GLN A 18 -12.88 0.80 -15.72
CA GLN A 18 -12.50 0.29 -17.04
C GLN A 18 -11.74 1.32 -17.87
N GLN A 19 -12.10 2.61 -17.81
CA GLN A 19 -11.38 3.67 -18.51
C GLN A 19 -9.95 3.81 -17.97
N ALA A 20 -9.78 3.82 -16.65
CA ALA A 20 -8.46 3.89 -16.04
C ALA A 20 -7.63 2.61 -16.28
N TYR A 21 -8.26 1.44 -16.29
CA TYR A 21 -7.61 0.18 -16.64
C TYR A 21 -7.12 0.15 -18.11
N LYS A 22 -7.90 0.71 -19.05
CA LYS A 22 -7.47 0.90 -20.45
C LYS A 22 -6.25 1.81 -20.56
N ALA A 23 -6.10 2.78 -19.65
CA ALA A 23 -4.88 3.60 -19.51
C ALA A 23 -3.74 2.89 -18.75
N HIS A 24 -3.83 1.56 -18.58
CA HIS A 24 -2.86 0.70 -17.89
C HIS A 24 -2.55 1.07 -16.43
N THR A 25 -3.43 1.84 -15.78
CA THR A 25 -3.31 2.09 -14.35
C THR A 25 -3.67 0.83 -13.56
N ARG A 26 -2.90 0.54 -12.51
CA ARG A 26 -3.15 -0.63 -11.65
C ARG A 26 -4.43 -0.43 -10.86
N LEU A 27 -5.24 -1.48 -10.70
CA LEU A 27 -6.54 -1.41 -10.00
C LEU A 27 -6.47 -0.73 -8.63
N TRP A 28 -5.43 -1.02 -7.85
CA TRP A 28 -5.21 -0.47 -6.52
C TRP A 28 -4.76 1.01 -6.50
N LEU A 29 -4.47 1.60 -7.66
CA LEU A 29 -4.10 3.00 -7.84
C LEU A 29 -5.20 3.86 -8.48
N ILE A 30 -6.28 3.26 -8.99
CA ILE A 30 -7.32 3.97 -9.78
C ILE A 30 -8.18 4.93 -8.94
N GLY A 31 -8.56 4.52 -7.72
CA GLY A 31 -9.49 5.30 -6.90
C GLY A 31 -8.94 6.67 -6.50
N THR A 32 -9.78 7.68 -6.33
CA THR A 32 -9.35 9.04 -5.93
C THR A 32 -8.61 9.06 -4.59
N ARG A 33 -8.96 8.15 -3.68
CA ARG A 33 -8.31 7.98 -2.38
C ARG A 33 -7.14 7.00 -2.38
N SER A 34 -6.89 6.32 -3.51
CA SER A 34 -5.85 5.28 -3.60
C SER A 34 -4.50 5.81 -3.14
N ARG A 35 -4.11 7.02 -3.55
CA ARG A 35 -2.84 7.66 -3.19
C ARG A 35 -2.68 7.83 -1.68
N TRP A 36 -3.75 8.18 -0.98
CA TRP A 36 -3.72 8.39 0.47
C TRP A 36 -3.59 7.10 1.26
N TYR A 37 -4.12 5.99 0.74
CA TYR A 37 -3.97 4.68 1.37
C TYR A 37 -2.65 4.00 0.97
N MET A 38 -2.27 4.09 -0.30
CA MET A 38 -1.14 3.36 -0.86
C MET A 38 0.20 3.99 -0.49
N THR A 39 0.28 5.31 -0.34
CA THR A 39 1.52 5.99 0.08
C THR A 39 2.01 5.49 1.45
N PRO A 40 1.22 5.57 2.55
CA PRO A 40 1.69 5.08 3.84
C PRO A 40 1.90 3.56 3.84
N TYR A 41 1.05 2.79 3.14
CA TYR A 41 1.22 1.34 3.02
C TYR A 41 2.58 0.98 2.39
N LEU A 42 2.95 1.62 1.28
CA LEU A 42 4.22 1.35 0.60
C LEU A 42 5.43 1.79 1.43
N ILE A 43 5.33 2.90 2.16
CA ILE A 43 6.39 3.35 3.08
C ILE A 43 6.64 2.32 4.17
N VAL A 44 5.57 1.84 4.82
CA VAL A 44 5.69 0.84 5.90
C VAL A 44 6.20 -0.49 5.35
N LEU A 45 5.69 -0.94 4.19
CA LEU A 45 6.09 -2.20 3.57
C LEU A 45 7.58 -2.21 3.24
N TRP A 46 8.04 -1.23 2.46
CA TRP A 46 9.43 -1.19 2.01
C TRP A 46 10.39 -0.73 3.09
N GLY A 47 9.95 0.18 3.97
CA GLY A 47 10.71 0.58 5.15
C GLY A 47 10.93 -0.57 6.12
N GLY A 48 9.87 -1.34 6.42
CA GLY A 48 9.95 -2.51 7.27
C GLY A 48 10.79 -3.63 6.66
N PHE A 49 10.65 -3.86 5.35
CA PHE A 49 11.50 -4.80 4.63
C PHE A 49 12.99 -4.41 4.72
N GLY A 50 13.32 -3.14 4.43
CA GLY A 50 14.69 -2.63 4.52
C GLY A 50 15.26 -2.72 5.94
N ALA A 51 14.47 -2.37 6.96
CA ALA A 51 14.86 -2.49 8.36
C ALA A 51 15.13 -3.96 8.75
N THR A 52 14.31 -4.89 8.27
CA THR A 52 14.48 -6.32 8.53
C THR A 52 15.74 -6.87 7.86
N MET A 53 16.00 -6.48 6.60
CA MET A 53 17.24 -6.86 5.90
C MET A 53 18.48 -6.30 6.58
N TYR A 54 18.43 -5.06 7.07
CA TYR A 54 19.52 -4.46 7.84
C TYR A 54 19.77 -5.21 9.16
N ALA A 55 18.71 -5.51 9.91
CA ALA A 55 18.81 -6.29 11.15
C ALA A 55 19.33 -7.72 10.90
N ALA A 56 18.88 -8.36 9.83
CA ALA A 56 19.38 -9.67 9.41
C ALA A 56 20.87 -9.61 9.04
N GLY A 57 21.28 -8.59 8.27
CA GLY A 57 22.68 -8.35 7.92
C GLY A 57 23.57 -8.17 9.15
N ARG A 58 23.15 -7.32 10.10
CA ARG A 58 23.86 -7.16 11.38
C ARG A 58 23.99 -8.47 12.15
N LYS A 59 22.93 -9.30 12.14
CA LYS A 59 22.92 -10.59 12.85
C LYS A 59 23.90 -11.58 12.22
N ILE A 60 23.98 -11.63 10.89
CA ILE A 60 24.95 -12.46 10.16
C ILE A 60 26.39 -12.03 10.48
N THR A 61 26.64 -10.72 10.58
CA THR A 61 27.97 -10.20 10.91
C THR A 61 28.29 -10.18 12.42
N GLY A 62 27.43 -10.79 13.25
CA GLY A 62 27.68 -10.96 14.69
C GLY A 62 27.34 -9.74 15.56
N HIS A 63 26.80 -8.66 14.98
CA HIS A 63 26.36 -7.49 15.74
C HIS A 63 24.98 -7.72 16.37
N ASN A 64 24.97 -8.33 17.56
CA ASN A 64 23.74 -8.73 18.26
C ASN A 64 23.15 -7.65 19.17
N THR A 65 23.97 -6.71 19.65
CA THR A 65 23.52 -5.59 20.51
C THR A 65 23.51 -4.29 19.72
N TRP A 66 22.58 -3.40 20.08
CA TRP A 66 22.47 -2.06 19.50
C TRP A 66 23.15 -1.02 20.39
N PHE A 67 23.03 -1.22 21.70
CA PHE A 67 23.66 -0.44 22.74
C PHE A 67 24.50 -1.41 23.57
N GLY A 68 25.82 -1.24 23.49
CA GLY A 68 26.83 -1.98 24.24
C GLY A 68 27.82 -0.96 24.78
N LYS A 69 28.25 -1.18 26.02
CA LYS A 69 29.08 -0.28 26.81
C LYS A 69 30.51 -0.27 26.28
N ASP A 70 30.76 0.63 25.33
CA ASP A 70 32.01 1.36 25.10
C ASP A 70 31.65 2.78 24.65
#